data_AF-A0A837NEY1-F1
#
_entry.id   AF-A0A837NEY1-F1
#
_cell.length_a   1.000
_cell.length_b   1.000
_cell.length_c   1.000
_cell.angle_alpha   90.00
_cell.angle_beta   90.00
_cell.angle_gamma   90.00
#
_symmetry.space_group_name_H-M   'P 1'
#
loop_
_entity.id
_entity.type
_entity.pdbx_description
1 polymer ?
#
loop_
_entity_poly.entity_id
_entity_poly.type
_entity_poly.pdbx_seq_one_letter_code
_entity_poly.pdbx_strand_id
1 'polypeptide(L)'
;MSDFKSFVKVMDTDVKNSSTKELTKKINSEVSVVAQDTSNNEVSKFSGKVVDIAYSDAVISELSNTIGEPNKEESEDEFVDRTKLALYRILKRKLFR
;
A
#
# COMPACT_ATOMS: atom_id res chain seq x y z
N MET A 1 37.50 -11.49 1.28
CA MET A 1 36.05 -11.29 1.05
C MET A 1 35.38 -11.19 2.41
N SER A 2 34.61 -10.14 2.66
CA SER A 2 33.82 -10.00 3.89
C SER A 2 32.41 -10.52 3.61
N ASP A 3 32.01 -11.59 4.30
CA ASP A 3 30.74 -12.28 4.06
C ASP A 3 29.56 -11.60 4.77
N PHE A 4 28.37 -11.63 4.15
CA PHE A 4 27.11 -11.11 4.69
C PHE A 4 26.79 -11.61 6.11
N LYS A 5 27.31 -12.78 6.50
CA LYS A 5 27.12 -13.37 7.82
C LYS A 5 27.81 -12.58 8.95
N SER A 6 28.90 -11.87 8.64
CA SER A 6 29.55 -10.99 9.61
C SER A 6 28.74 -9.71 9.84
N PHE A 7 28.10 -9.20 8.78
CA PHE A 7 27.21 -8.03 8.84
C PHE A 7 26.01 -8.28 9.76
N VAL A 8 25.32 -9.41 9.58
CA VAL A 8 24.17 -9.79 10.44
C VAL A 8 24.60 -9.95 11.90
N LYS A 9 25.77 -10.54 12.16
CA LYS A 9 26.26 -10.76 13.51
C LYS A 9 26.57 -9.45 14.26
N VAL A 10 27.07 -8.43 13.57
CA VAL A 10 27.32 -7.10 14.16
C VAL A 10 26.01 -6.46 14.61
N MET A 11 24.97 -6.57 13.77
CA MET A 11 23.65 -6.01 14.01
C MET A 11 22.93 -6.65 15.22
N ASP A 12 23.12 -7.97 15.43
CA ASP A 12 22.59 -8.67 16.61
C ASP A 12 23.26 -8.25 17.94
N THR A 13 24.53 -7.81 17.89
CA THR A 13 25.27 -7.37 19.08
C THR A 13 24.92 -5.95 19.53
N ASP A 14 24.60 -5.05 18.60
CA ASP A 14 24.26 -3.65 18.94
C ASP A 14 22.84 -3.50 19.53
N VAL A 15 21.91 -4.40 19.20
CA VAL A 15 20.52 -4.35 19.72
C VAL A 15 20.43 -4.71 21.21
N LYS A 16 21.46 -5.33 21.80
CA LYS A 16 21.45 -5.72 23.21
C LYS A 16 21.83 -4.61 24.19
N ASN A 17 22.38 -3.48 23.73
CA ASN A 17 22.75 -2.37 24.61
C ASN A 17 22.08 -1.05 24.19
N SER A 18 21.11 -0.67 25.03
CA SER A 18 20.59 0.69 25.21
C SER A 18 19.43 1.15 24.29
N SER A 19 18.37 1.63 24.94
CA SER A 19 17.29 2.50 24.41
C SER A 19 16.07 1.89 23.69
N THR A 20 16.05 0.60 23.32
CA THR A 20 14.92 0.05 22.54
C THR A 20 13.66 -0.30 23.36
N LYS A 21 13.79 -0.62 24.65
CA LYS A 21 12.65 -1.11 25.48
C LYS A 21 11.60 -0.04 25.81
N GLU A 22 11.98 1.22 25.89
CA GLU A 22 11.06 2.35 26.15
C GLU A 22 10.25 2.71 24.90
N LEU A 23 10.88 2.68 23.72
CA LEU A 23 10.22 2.98 22.44
C LEU A 23 9.18 1.92 22.06
N THR A 24 9.44 0.63 22.32
CA THR A 24 8.47 -0.44 22.02
C THR A 24 7.19 -0.30 22.86
N LYS A 25 7.28 0.23 24.08
CA LYS A 25 6.13 0.37 24.98
C LYS A 25 5.19 1.51 24.53
N LYS A 26 5.74 2.59 23.97
CA LYS A 26 4.98 3.72 23.42
C LYS A 26 4.27 3.38 22.11
N ILE A 27 4.94 2.63 21.23
CA ILE A 27 4.35 2.19 19.96
C ILE A 27 3.17 1.26 20.22
N ASN A 28 3.25 0.34 21.19
CA ASN A 28 2.16 -0.59 21.48
C ASN A 28 0.90 0.09 22.06
N SER A 29 1.04 1.22 22.77
CA SER A 29 -0.12 1.97 23.28
C SER A 29 -0.80 2.83 22.21
N GLU A 30 -0.06 3.35 21.23
CA GLU A 30 -0.64 4.18 20.15
C GLU A 30 -1.22 3.34 19.00
N VAL A 31 -0.69 2.13 18.76
CA VAL A 31 -1.20 1.23 17.71
C VAL A 31 -2.47 0.48 18.14
N SER A 32 -2.84 0.48 19.43
CA SER A 32 -4.04 -0.22 19.92
C SER A 32 -5.38 0.51 19.69
N VAL A 33 -5.39 1.71 19.08
CA VAL A 33 -6.62 2.49 18.87
C VAL A 33 -7.19 2.38 17.44
N VAL A 34 -6.56 1.60 16.55
CA VAL A 34 -7.10 1.32 15.21
C VAL A 34 -7.28 -0.18 14.96
N ALA A 35 -7.62 -0.93 16.01
CA ALA A 35 -8.34 -2.19 15.85
C ALA A 35 -9.84 -1.87 15.85
N GLN A 36 -10.27 -1.06 14.88
CA GLN A 36 -11.69 -0.93 14.59
C GLN A 36 -12.14 -2.30 14.10
N ASP A 37 -13.13 -2.86 14.79
CA ASP A 37 -13.71 -4.18 14.64
C ASP A 37 -14.33 -4.34 13.23
N THR A 38 -13.48 -4.41 12.20
CA THR A 38 -13.89 -4.70 10.84
C THR A 38 -14.11 -6.19 10.77
N SER A 39 -15.32 -6.62 11.12
CA SER A 39 -15.88 -7.92 10.76
C SER A 39 -15.32 -8.35 9.40
N ASN A 40 -14.57 -9.45 9.36
CA ASN A 40 -13.92 -9.98 8.15
C ASN A 40 -14.89 -10.11 6.95
N ASN A 41 -16.19 -10.19 7.22
CA ASN A 41 -17.26 -10.22 6.23
C ASN A 41 -17.41 -8.90 5.46
N GLU A 42 -17.34 -7.76 6.14
CA GLU A 42 -17.53 -6.44 5.51
C GLU A 42 -16.30 -6.02 4.70
N VAL A 43 -15.09 -6.37 5.15
CA VAL A 43 -13.86 -6.18 4.37
C VAL A 43 -13.87 -7.01 3.09
N SER A 44 -14.33 -8.27 3.17
CA SER A 44 -14.44 -9.17 2.02
C SER A 44 -15.49 -8.70 1.00
N LYS A 45 -16.65 -8.21 1.47
CA LYS A 45 -17.66 -7.61 0.59
C LYS A 45 -17.16 -6.32 -0.06
N PHE A 46 -16.39 -5.52 0.67
CA PHE A 46 -15.79 -4.29 0.14
C PHE A 46 -14.75 -4.61 -0.93
N SER A 47 -13.81 -5.51 -0.66
CA SER A 47 -12.80 -5.92 -1.64
C SER A 47 -13.43 -6.55 -2.89
N GLY A 48 -14.46 -7.38 -2.73
CA GLY A 48 -15.23 -7.94 -3.84
C GLY A 48 -15.88 -6.86 -4.71
N LYS A 49 -16.61 -5.91 -4.09
CA LYS A 49 -17.23 -4.80 -4.82
C LYS A 49 -16.22 -3.92 -5.55
N VAL A 50 -15.06 -3.66 -4.94
CA VAL A 50 -13.98 -2.88 -5.57
C VAL A 50 -13.42 -3.61 -6.79
N VAL A 51 -13.23 -4.92 -6.71
CA VAL A 51 -12.80 -5.77 -7.82
C VAL A 51 -13.81 -5.73 -8.96
N ASP A 52 -15.09 -5.94 -8.67
CA ASP A 52 -16.15 -5.92 -9.69
C ASP A 52 -16.23 -4.57 -10.41
N ILE A 53 -16.07 -3.47 -9.67
CA ILE A 53 -16.07 -2.12 -10.22
C ILE A 53 -14.80 -1.86 -11.04
N ALA A 54 -13.63 -2.32 -10.58
CA ALA A 54 -12.36 -2.16 -11.29
C ALA A 54 -12.35 -2.86 -12.66
N TYR A 55 -12.96 -4.04 -12.75
CA TYR A 55 -13.09 -4.81 -13.99
C TYR A 55 -14.29 -4.40 -14.85
N SER A 56 -15.11 -3.44 -14.41
CA SER A 56 -16.22 -2.96 -15.22
C SER A 56 -15.72 -2.20 -16.45
N ASP A 57 -16.34 -2.47 -17.61
CA ASP A 57 -16.00 -1.81 -18.88
C ASP A 57 -16.03 -0.28 -18.79
N ALA A 58 -16.93 0.26 -17.96
CA ALA A 58 -17.04 1.69 -17.71
C ALA A 58 -15.80 2.26 -17.01
N VAL A 59 -15.23 1.54 -16.03
CA VAL A 59 -14.03 1.98 -15.31
C VAL A 59 -12.78 1.78 -16.17
N ILE A 60 -12.67 0.68 -16.92
CA ILE A 60 -11.56 0.44 -17.85
C ILE A 60 -11.55 1.51 -18.95
N SER A 61 -12.71 1.80 -19.54
CA SER A 61 -12.84 2.85 -20.57
C SER A 61 -12.51 4.23 -20.00
N GLU A 62 -12.98 4.55 -18.79
CA GLU A 62 -12.69 5.82 -18.13
C GLU A 62 -11.21 5.95 -17.76
N LEU A 63 -10.58 4.87 -17.29
CA LEU A 63 -9.16 4.83 -16.99
C LEU A 63 -8.32 5.03 -18.26
N SER A 64 -8.65 4.33 -19.35
CA SER A 64 -7.97 4.46 -20.64
C SER A 64 -8.07 5.88 -21.19
N ASN A 65 -9.26 6.50 -21.14
CA ASN A 65 -9.45 7.90 -21.54
C ASN A 65 -8.68 8.89 -20.65
N THR A 66 -8.51 8.57 -19.36
CA THR A 66 -7.83 9.46 -18.40
C THR A 66 -6.31 9.35 -18.51
N ILE A 67 -5.78 8.14 -18.72
CA ILE A 67 -4.34 7.89 -18.78
C ILE A 67 -3.77 8.16 -20.17
N GLY A 68 -4.50 7.80 -21.24
CA GLY A 68 -4.04 7.98 -22.61
C GLY A 68 -2.70 7.27 -22.89
N GLU A 69 -1.94 7.80 -23.83
CA GLU A 69 -0.60 7.29 -24.16
C GLU A 69 0.43 7.72 -23.10
N PRO A 70 1.51 6.93 -22.92
CA PRO A 70 2.66 7.37 -22.13
C PRO A 70 3.26 8.66 -22.68
N ASN A 71 3.72 9.54 -21.79
CA ASN A 71 4.40 10.75 -22.23
C ASN A 71 5.80 10.41 -22.78
N LYS A 72 6.32 11.22 -23.70
CA LYS A 72 7.62 10.94 -24.37
C LYS A 72 8.82 10.84 -23.42
N GLU A 73 8.75 11.49 -22.27
CA GLU A 73 9.81 11.54 -21.26
C GLU A 73 9.43 10.76 -19.99
N GLU A 74 8.28 10.07 -20.00
CA GLU A 74 7.79 9.30 -18.86
C GLU A 74 8.39 7.89 -18.89
N SER A 75 8.99 7.49 -17.78
CA SER A 75 9.45 6.11 -17.56
C SER A 75 8.28 5.16 -17.35
N GLU A 76 8.52 3.86 -17.52
CA GLU A 76 7.49 2.84 -17.28
C GLU A 76 6.93 2.92 -15.85
N ASP A 77 7.81 3.09 -14.86
CA ASP A 77 7.40 3.20 -13.45
C ASP A 77 6.51 4.42 -13.21
N GLU A 78 6.85 5.57 -13.79
CA GLU A 78 6.04 6.80 -13.70
C GLU A 78 4.67 6.63 -14.39
N PHE A 79 4.64 5.98 -15.55
CA PHE A 79 3.41 5.65 -16.26
C PHE A 79 2.52 4.73 -15.42
N VAL A 80 3.11 3.70 -14.82
CA VAL A 80 2.41 2.75 -13.97
C VAL A 80 1.87 3.45 -12.72
N ASP A 81 2.65 4.31 -12.08
CA ASP A 81 2.22 5.03 -10.88
C ASP A 81 1.11 6.04 -11.17
N ARG A 82 1.20 6.74 -12.30
CA ARG A 82 0.11 7.60 -12.79
C ARG A 82 -1.16 6.79 -13.05
N THR A 83 -1.03 5.60 -13.63
CA THR A 83 -2.14 4.66 -13.88
C THR A 83 -2.80 4.20 -12.59
N LYS A 84 -2.01 3.78 -11.60
CA LYS A 84 -2.51 3.41 -10.26
C LYS A 84 -3.27 4.58 -9.61
N LEU A 85 -2.71 5.79 -9.69
CA LEU A 85 -3.31 6.98 -9.09
C LEU A 85 -4.65 7.35 -9.75
N ALA A 86 -4.73 7.26 -11.07
CA ALA A 86 -5.98 7.50 -11.81
C ALA A 86 -7.04 6.44 -11.49
N LEU A 87 -6.65 5.16 -11.46
CA LEU A 87 -7.55 4.06 -11.09
C LEU A 87 -8.09 4.26 -9.67
N TYR A 88 -7.23 4.59 -8.70
CA TYR A 88 -7.65 4.88 -7.34
C TYR A 88 -8.69 6.00 -7.27
N ARG A 89 -8.50 7.09 -8.03
CA ARG A 89 -9.46 8.22 -8.08
C ARG A 89 -10.80 7.81 -8.67
N ILE A 90 -10.80 7.03 -9.75
CA ILE A 90 -12.02 6.53 -10.41
C ILE A 90 -12.78 5.60 -9.46
N LEU A 91 -12.09 4.63 -8.85
CA LEU A 91 -12.67 3.70 -7.90
C LEU A 91 -13.25 4.43 -6.69
N LYS A 92 -12.51 5.36 -6.08
CA LYS A 92 -12.98 6.16 -4.95
C LYS A 92 -14.27 6.91 -5.29
N ARG A 93 -14.33 7.54 -6.47
CA ARG A 93 -15.54 8.25 -6.92
C ARG A 93 -16.72 7.31 -7.20
N LYS A 94 -16.47 6.07 -7.64
CA LYS A 94 -17.54 5.08 -7.90
C LYS A 94 -18.04 4.40 -6.63
N LEU A 95 -17.18 4.26 -5.62
CA LEU A 95 -17.47 3.53 -4.38
C LEU A 95 -18.14 4.37 -3.30
N PHE A 96 -17.85 5.68 -3.27
CA PHE A 96 -18.35 6.63 -2.26
C PHE A 96 -19.39 7.61 -2.82
N ARG A 97 -20.03 7.28 -3.94
CA ARG A 97 -21.12 8.06 -4.55
C ARG A 97 -22.46 7.40 -4.26
#